data_AF-A0A944YXV8-F1
#
_entry.id   AF-A0A944YXV8-F1
#
_cell.length_a   1.000
_cell.length_b   1.000
_cell.length_c   1.000
_cell.angle_alpha   90.00
_cell.angle_beta   90.00
_cell.angle_gamma   90.00
#
_symmetry.space_group_name_H-M   'P 1'
#
loop_
_entity.id
_entity.type
_entity.pdbx_description
1 polymer ?
#
loop_
_entity_poly.entity_id
_entity_poly.type
_entity_poly.pdbx_seq_one_letter_code
_entity_poly.pdbx_strand_id
1 'polypeptide(L)'
;VEHDVNLLLHCGAYFRDESFPSWHSFAITRAMENQIYLLSLNRAGADYGGSIFCPPWIDDDQPAQYFETHDEDFRHLELDPALLLDVRSQYTFLKDRHLAYQC
;
A
#
# COMPACT_ATOMS: atom_id res chain seq x y z
N VAL A 1 6.30 11.21 6.89
CA VAL A 1 7.10 12.37 7.34
C VAL A 1 7.16 12.41 8.86
N GLU A 2 6.03 12.55 9.55
CA GLU A 2 5.97 12.67 11.01
C GLU A 2 6.71 11.57 11.80
N HIS A 3 6.56 10.32 11.37
CA HIS A 3 7.23 9.16 11.98
C HIS A 3 8.27 8.50 11.07
N ASP A 4 8.63 9.17 9.96
CA ASP A 4 9.54 8.66 8.94
C ASP A 4 9.28 7.21 8.47
N VAL A 5 8.00 6.83 8.40
CA VAL A 5 7.61 5.50 7.89
C VAL A 5 7.93 5.42 6.40
N ASN A 6 8.58 4.34 5.98
CA ASN A 6 8.85 4.02 4.57
C ASN A 6 8.04 2.82 4.06
N LEU A 7 7.68 1.90 4.96
CA LEU A 7 6.88 0.71 4.69
C LEU A 7 5.80 0.54 5.75
N LEU A 8 4.58 0.26 5.34
CA LEU A 8 3.51 -0.22 6.21
C LEU A 8 3.20 -1.69 5.93
N LEU A 9 3.22 -2.51 6.96
CA LEU A 9 2.73 -3.89 6.92
C LEU A 9 1.29 -3.90 7.44
N HIS A 10 0.36 -4.32 6.59
CA HIS A 10 -1.06 -4.39 6.89
C HIS A 10 -1.51 -5.85 6.77
N CYS A 11 -1.42 -6.58 7.88
CA CYS A 11 -1.75 -8.00 7.93
C CYS A 11 -3.21 -8.18 8.35
N GLY A 12 -4.03 -8.70 7.43
CA GLY A 12 -5.46 -8.92 7.64
C GLY A 12 -5.91 -10.34 7.31
N ALA A 13 -7.21 -10.56 7.43
CA ALA A 13 -7.90 -11.78 7.01
C ALA A 13 -9.18 -11.38 6.26
N TYR A 14 -9.01 -10.69 5.14
CA TYR A 14 -10.09 -10.22 4.28
C TYR A 14 -10.75 -11.43 3.60
N PHE A 15 -11.84 -11.88 4.21
CA PHE A 15 -12.71 -12.89 3.65
C PHE A 15 -13.41 -12.32 2.42
N ARG A 16 -13.76 -13.16 1.43
CA ARG A 16 -14.48 -12.76 0.22
C ARG A 16 -15.98 -12.48 0.48
N ASP A 17 -16.25 -11.61 1.44
CA ASP A 17 -17.56 -11.05 1.77
C ASP A 17 -17.68 -9.59 1.29
N GLU A 18 -18.64 -8.86 1.87
CA GLU A 18 -18.90 -7.44 1.59
C GLU A 18 -17.70 -6.51 1.85
N SER A 19 -16.71 -6.92 2.66
CA SER A 19 -15.53 -6.12 2.94
C SER A 19 -14.46 -6.20 1.82
N PHE A 20 -14.37 -7.35 1.14
CA PHE A 20 -13.33 -7.65 0.16
C PHE A 20 -13.24 -6.65 -1.00
N PRO A 21 -14.36 -6.24 -1.64
CA PRO A 21 -14.29 -5.37 -2.82
C PRO A 21 -13.67 -4.00 -2.54
N SER A 22 -13.72 -3.54 -1.30
CA SER A 22 -13.19 -2.23 -0.89
C SER A 22 -11.73 -2.27 -0.45
N TRP A 23 -11.22 -3.45 -0.11
CA TRP A 23 -9.94 -3.62 0.58
C TRP A 23 -8.74 -3.14 -0.26
N HIS A 24 -8.63 -3.59 -1.52
CA HIS A 24 -7.51 -3.19 -2.37
C HIS A 24 -7.45 -1.68 -2.58
N SER A 25 -8.62 -1.06 -2.83
CA SER A 25 -8.74 0.39 -2.96
C SER A 25 -8.29 1.11 -1.70
N PHE A 26 -8.64 0.59 -0.51
CA PHE A 26 -8.19 1.15 0.75
C PHE A 26 -6.65 1.04 0.90
N ALA A 27 -6.08 -0.12 0.58
CA ALA A 27 -4.63 -0.34 0.64
C ALA A 27 -3.86 0.61 -0.30
N ILE A 28 -4.31 0.74 -1.55
CA ILE A 28 -3.77 1.68 -2.54
C ILE A 28 -3.85 3.12 -2.02
N THR A 29 -5.02 3.51 -1.54
CA THR A 29 -5.26 4.87 -1.02
C THR A 29 -4.31 5.19 0.12
N ARG A 30 -4.16 4.28 1.08
CA ARG A 30 -3.25 4.47 2.23
C ARG A 30 -1.78 4.57 1.83
N ALA A 31 -1.35 3.82 0.81
CA ALA A 31 0.01 3.92 0.29
C ALA A 31 0.27 5.31 -0.31
N MET A 32 -0.61 5.75 -1.23
CA MET A 32 -0.46 7.03 -1.94
C MET A 32 -0.59 8.23 -1.02
N GLU A 33 -1.63 8.30 -0.18
CA GLU A 33 -1.85 9.43 0.75
C GLU A 33 -0.73 9.59 1.78
N ASN A 34 0.04 8.54 2.05
CA ASN A 34 1.16 8.61 2.99
C ASN A 34 2.53 8.61 2.29
N GLN A 35 2.56 8.44 0.96
CA GLN A 35 3.78 8.32 0.16
C GLN A 35 4.75 7.31 0.78
N ILE A 36 4.24 6.09 0.98
CA ILE A 36 4.94 4.94 1.57
C ILE A 36 4.70 3.68 0.73
N TYR A 37 5.62 2.73 0.80
CA TYR A 37 5.29 1.36 0.41
C TYR A 37 4.27 0.77 1.37
N LEU A 38 3.36 -0.05 0.86
CA LEU A 38 2.39 -0.77 1.69
C LEU A 38 2.30 -2.22 1.21
N LEU A 39 2.56 -3.15 2.12
CA LEU A 39 2.31 -4.57 1.90
C LEU A 39 1.07 -4.98 2.70
N SER A 40 -0.01 -5.26 2.00
CA SER A 40 -1.25 -5.76 2.60
C SER A 40 -1.33 -7.27 2.39
N LEU A 41 -1.07 -8.02 3.46
CA LEU A 41 -1.09 -9.49 3.45
C LEU A 41 -2.46 -10.00 3.88
N ASN A 42 -2.97 -10.98 3.15
CA ASN A 42 -4.16 -11.75 3.49
C ASN A 42 -3.81 -13.23 3.65
N ARG A 43 -4.74 -13.99 4.23
CA ARG A 43 -4.68 -15.45 4.20
C ARG A 43 -4.77 -15.94 2.75
N ALA A 44 -4.24 -17.12 2.47
CA ALA A 44 -4.55 -17.88 1.26
C ALA A 44 -5.73 -18.83 1.52
N GLY A 45 -6.40 -19.28 0.45
CA GLY A 45 -7.48 -20.25 0.45
C GLY A 45 -8.65 -19.84 -0.44
N ALA A 46 -9.62 -20.77 -0.58
CA ALA A 46 -10.80 -20.59 -1.43
C ALA A 46 -11.56 -19.28 -1.15
N ASP A 47 -11.66 -18.89 0.12
CA ASP A 47 -12.38 -17.68 0.55
C ASP A 47 -11.47 -16.48 0.85
N TYR A 48 -10.17 -16.60 0.58
CA TYR A 48 -9.17 -15.57 0.84
C TYR A 48 -8.30 -15.35 -0.41
N GLY A 49 -7.09 -14.82 -0.21
CA GLY A 49 -6.08 -14.49 -1.21
C GLY A 49 -6.11 -13.02 -1.63
N GLY A 50 -5.42 -12.73 -2.73
CA GLY A 50 -5.34 -11.39 -3.30
C GLY A 50 -4.52 -10.40 -2.48
N SER A 51 -3.50 -10.84 -1.74
CA SER A 51 -2.55 -9.91 -1.11
C SER A 51 -2.04 -8.87 -2.13
N ILE A 52 -1.70 -7.67 -1.67
CA ILE A 52 -1.30 -6.57 -2.56
C ILE A 52 -0.09 -5.84 -1.99
N PHE A 53 0.84 -5.52 -2.87
CA PHE A 53 1.96 -4.62 -2.60
C PHE A 53 1.80 -3.33 -3.40
N CYS A 54 1.75 -2.20 -2.71
CA CYS A 54 1.55 -0.88 -3.28
C CYS A 54 2.85 -0.07 -3.21
N PRO A 55 3.32 0.52 -4.34
CA PRO A 55 4.34 1.56 -4.32
C PRO A 55 3.84 2.86 -3.67
N PRO A 56 4.75 3.79 -3.31
CA PRO A 56 4.37 5.09 -2.72
C PRO A 56 3.57 6.01 -3.66
N TRP A 57 3.56 5.71 -4.95
CA TRP A 57 2.72 6.33 -5.96
C TRP A 57 2.32 5.30 -7.01
N ILE A 58 1.06 5.34 -7.46
CA ILE A 58 0.53 4.40 -8.46
C ILE A 58 0.05 5.19 -9.67
N ASP A 59 0.53 4.79 -10.84
CA ASP A 59 0.16 5.26 -12.16
C ASP A 59 0.36 4.11 -13.17
N ASP A 60 0.34 4.42 -14.47
CA ASP A 60 0.50 3.44 -15.54
C ASP A 60 1.90 2.79 -15.58
N ASP A 61 2.93 3.49 -15.06
CA ASP A 61 4.31 3.00 -15.05
C ASP A 61 4.64 2.23 -13.75
N GLN A 62 3.89 2.50 -12.67
CA GLN A 62 4.11 1.93 -11.34
C GLN A 62 2.82 1.31 -10.76
N PRO A 63 2.31 0.22 -11.33
CA PRO A 63 1.11 -0.42 -10.84
C PRO A 63 1.34 -1.11 -9.49
N ALA A 64 0.28 -1.24 -8.69
CA ALA A 64 0.29 -2.13 -7.55
C ALA A 64 0.46 -3.59 -7.99
N GLN A 65 1.19 -4.37 -7.19
CA GLN A 65 1.47 -5.77 -7.47
C GLN A 65 0.53 -6.66 -6.68
N TYR A 66 -0.28 -7.44 -7.39
CA TYR A 66 -1.19 -8.41 -6.79
C TYR A 66 -0.51 -9.78 -6.66
N PHE A 67 -0.79 -10.44 -5.54
CA PHE A 67 -0.42 -11.82 -5.25
C PHE A 67 -1.49 -12.77 -5.76
N GLU A 68 -1.24 -14.07 -5.62
CA GLU A 68 -2.21 -15.10 -6.00
C GLU A 68 -3.61 -14.84 -5.43
N THR A 69 -4.59 -15.07 -6.30
CA THR A 69 -5.99 -14.72 -6.01
C THR A 69 -6.56 -15.62 -4.92
N HIS A 70 -6.10 -16.86 -4.82
CA HIS A 70 -6.54 -17.83 -3.81
C HIS A 70 -5.40 -18.68 -3.24
N ASP A 71 -4.35 -18.92 -4.00
CA ASP A 71 -3.29 -19.84 -3.58
C ASP A 71 -2.23 -19.18 -2.70
N GLU A 72 -1.40 -20.00 -2.08
CA GLU A 72 -0.20 -19.53 -1.40
C GLU A 72 0.78 -18.92 -2.41
N ASP A 73 1.37 -17.78 -2.06
CA ASP A 73 2.33 -17.08 -2.90
C ASP A 73 3.49 -16.58 -2.03
N PHE A 74 4.71 -16.87 -2.45
CA PHE A 74 5.93 -16.44 -1.80
C PHE A 74 6.73 -15.53 -2.72
N ARG A 75 6.90 -14.27 -2.31
CA ARG A 75 7.60 -13.26 -3.10
C ARG A 75 8.76 -12.64 -2.33
N HIS A 76 9.82 -12.34 -3.08
CA HIS A 76 10.86 -11.41 -2.63
C HIS A 76 10.56 -10.03 -3.22
N LEU A 77 10.36 -9.04 -2.36
CA LEU A 77 10.08 -7.66 -2.74
C LEU A 77 11.27 -6.78 -2.33
N GLU A 78 11.75 -5.97 -3.26
CA GLU A 78 12.80 -4.98 -3.01
C GLU A 78 12.18 -3.59 -2.97
N LEU A 79 12.60 -2.79 -1.97
CA LEU A 79 12.13 -1.43 -1.81
C LEU A 79 13.22 -0.47 -2.25
N ASP A 80 12.95 0.35 -3.26
CA ASP A 80 13.85 1.42 -3.66
C ASP A 80 13.65 2.65 -2.77
N PRO A 81 14.64 3.06 -1.96
CA PRO A 81 14.56 4.29 -1.17
C PRO A 81 14.56 5.56 -2.04
N ALA A 82 15.16 5.53 -3.23
CA ALA A 82 15.22 6.68 -4.12
C ALA A 82 13.81 7.04 -4.62
N LEU A 83 13.02 6.05 -5.04
CA LEU A 83 11.63 6.26 -5.42
C LEU A 83 10.80 6.98 -4.34
N LEU A 84 10.98 6.64 -3.06
CA LEU A 84 10.28 7.33 -1.96
C LEU A 84 10.65 8.81 -1.89
N LEU A 85 11.93 9.13 -2.03
CA LEU A 85 12.42 10.50 -2.01
C LEU A 85 11.88 11.28 -3.22
N ASP A 86 11.91 10.66 -4.40
CA ASP A 86 11.43 11.25 -5.64
C ASP A 86 9.94 11.58 -5.55
N VAL A 87 9.10 10.61 -5.15
CA VAL A 87 7.65 10.81 -4.98
C VAL A 87 7.35 11.93 -3.98
N ARG A 88 8.04 11.96 -2.83
CA ARG A 88 7.87 13.02 -1.81
C ARG A 88 8.41 14.39 -2.24
N SER A 89 9.30 14.43 -3.22
CA SER A 89 9.80 15.67 -3.82
C SER A 89 8.83 16.22 -4.87
N GLN A 90 8.26 15.34 -5.70
CA GLN A 90 7.36 15.70 -6.79
C GLN A 90 5.96 16.06 -6.29
N TYR A 91 5.41 15.26 -5.36
CA TYR A 91 4.07 15.46 -4.81
C TYR A 91 4.17 15.96 -3.37
N THR A 92 3.95 17.26 -3.15
CA THR A 92 4.29 17.93 -1.87
C THR A 92 3.16 17.98 -0.86
N PHE A 93 2.00 17.38 -1.14
CA PHE A 93 0.79 17.55 -0.31
C PHE A 93 0.96 17.17 1.17
N LEU A 94 1.92 16.30 1.50
CA LEU A 94 2.28 15.99 2.89
C LEU A 94 2.97 17.15 3.62
N LYS A 95 3.71 18.00 2.91
CA LYS A 95 4.33 19.23 3.42
C LYS A 95 3.31 20.37 3.52
N ASP A 96 2.25 20.31 2.71
CA ASP A 96 1.22 21.33 2.61
C ASP A 96 0.07 21.15 3.63
N ARG A 97 0.21 20.21 4.58
CA ARG A 97 -0.78 20.00 5.65
C ARG A 97 -0.93 21.27 6.50
N HIS A 98 -2.15 21.77 6.59
CA HIS A 98 -2.44 22.98 7.38
C HIS A 98 -2.19 22.74 8.87
N LEU A 99 -1.47 23.67 9.52
CA LEU A 99 -1.01 23.54 10.91
C LEU A 99 -2.15 23.26 11.91
N ALA A 100 -3.36 23.77 11.66
CA ALA A 100 -4.53 23.51 12.51
C ALA A 100 -4.96 22.02 12.59
N TYR A 101 -4.42 21.15 11.74
CA TYR A 101 -4.70 19.72 11.71
C TYR A 101 -3.47 18.84 12.01
N GLN A 102 -2.40 19.44 12.56
CA GLN A 102 -1.29 18.68 13.12
C GLN A 102 -1.67 18.27 14.55
N CYS A 103 -1.99 16.99 14.75
CA CYS A 103 -2.26 16.41 16.07
C CYS A 103 -0.97 16.18 16.85
#